data_AF-A0A1F9TRS8-F1
#
_entry.id   AF-A0A1F9TRS8-F1
#
_cell.length_a   1.000
_cell.length_b   1.000
_cell.length_c   1.000
_cell.angle_alpha   90.00
_cell.angle_beta   90.00
_cell.angle_gamma   90.00
#
_symmetry.space_group_name_H-M   'P 1'
#
loop_
_entity.id
_entity.type
_entity.pdbx_description
1 polymer ?
#
loop_
_entity_poly.entity_id
_entity_poly.type
_entity_poly.pdbx_seq_one_letter_code
_entity_poly.pdbx_strand_id
1 'polypeptide(L)'
;MEKAKYVKTVEGFAYYKLRDGKDLDRKLIREALAESGARHLVFDFKAVAPKKGYVDIKMDKGLSLRLGYYAARKDVRVPAGFKPKAGLELLKVQAKEFPAFKKLVDSTLEKHYRGPIKEHVSREFTRSSKKFSDTRLKDCDNAFLTWKGARVGLLASIDWKLQGGKLGTLVGWAFIDPKLSPALRENAKHLMVKWLLAHGRGRFGSAEHAKSHWTQKFFSSIGFKPQRYIVEAM
;
A
#
# COMPACT_ATOMS: atom_id res chain seq x y z
N MET A 1 5.34 -29.74 -12.70
CA MET A 1 5.71 -28.91 -11.53
C MET A 1 4.54 -28.00 -11.19
N GLU A 2 4.07 -28.04 -9.95
CA GLU A 2 2.92 -27.26 -9.46
C GLU A 2 3.25 -25.74 -9.43
N LYS A 3 2.32 -24.90 -9.92
CA LYS A 3 2.52 -23.42 -9.97
C LYS A 3 2.37 -22.75 -8.60
N ALA A 4 1.53 -23.32 -7.74
CA ALA A 4 1.19 -22.80 -6.43
C ALA A 4 1.08 -23.96 -5.44
N LYS A 5 1.57 -23.75 -4.22
CA LYS A 5 1.43 -24.73 -3.13
C LYS A 5 0.54 -24.16 -2.04
N TYR A 6 -0.55 -24.84 -1.71
CA TYR A 6 -1.38 -24.50 -0.56
C TYR A 6 -0.58 -24.54 0.75
N VAL A 7 -0.85 -23.59 1.64
CA VAL A 7 -0.18 -23.47 2.94
C VAL A 7 -1.16 -23.70 4.08
N LYS A 8 -2.24 -22.91 4.12
CA LYS A 8 -3.24 -22.93 5.21
C LYS A 8 -4.44 -22.06 4.89
N THR A 9 -5.53 -22.26 5.64
CA THR A 9 -6.68 -21.35 5.70
C THR A 9 -6.81 -20.81 7.12
N VAL A 10 -6.95 -19.49 7.25
CA VAL A 10 -7.12 -18.80 8.54
C VAL A 10 -8.09 -17.64 8.34
N GLU A 11 -9.13 -17.56 9.19
CA GLU A 11 -10.06 -16.41 9.23
C GLU A 11 -10.65 -16.00 7.85
N GLY A 12 -10.95 -16.99 7.00
CA GLY A 12 -11.50 -16.74 5.67
C GLY A 12 -10.48 -16.36 4.59
N PHE A 13 -9.17 -16.45 4.90
CA PHE A 13 -8.07 -16.32 3.95
C PHE A 13 -7.42 -17.68 3.70
N ALA A 14 -7.35 -18.10 2.43
CA ALA A 14 -6.53 -19.24 2.01
C ALA A 14 -5.18 -18.76 1.48
N TYR A 15 -4.10 -19.31 2.02
CA TYR A 15 -2.73 -18.92 1.72
C TYR A 15 -2.05 -19.94 0.84
N TYR A 16 -1.36 -19.44 -0.18
CA TYR A 16 -0.60 -20.20 -1.15
C TYR A 16 0.81 -19.60 -1.30
N LYS A 17 1.78 -20.44 -1.66
CA LYS A 17 3.09 -20.00 -2.14
C LYS A 17 3.17 -20.23 -3.64
N LEU A 18 3.37 -19.18 -4.42
CA LEU A 18 3.68 -19.29 -5.84
C LEU A 18 5.17 -19.53 -6.03
N ARG A 19 5.50 -20.24 -7.10
CA ARG A 19 6.88 -20.36 -7.57
C ARG A 19 7.40 -19.02 -8.09
N ASP A 20 6.65 -18.37 -8.97
CA ASP A 20 6.91 -17.00 -9.46
C ASP A 20 5.62 -16.16 -9.39
N GLY A 21 5.72 -14.87 -9.11
CA GLY A 21 4.58 -13.96 -9.15
C GLY A 21 3.91 -13.85 -10.52
N LYS A 22 4.60 -14.24 -11.60
CA LYS A 22 4.03 -14.34 -12.96
C LYS A 22 3.17 -15.59 -13.16
N ASP A 23 3.29 -16.59 -12.29
CA ASP A 23 2.51 -17.82 -12.38
C ASP A 23 1.04 -17.61 -11.95
N LEU A 24 0.70 -16.46 -11.36
CA LEU A 24 -0.69 -16.12 -11.05
C LEU A 24 -1.49 -15.88 -12.34
N ASP A 25 -2.45 -16.75 -12.60
CA ASP A 25 -3.40 -16.62 -13.69
C ASP A 25 -4.85 -16.86 -13.22
N ARG A 26 -5.81 -16.61 -14.10
CA ARG A 26 -7.25 -16.70 -13.82
C ARG A 26 -7.68 -18.12 -13.47
N LYS A 27 -7.08 -19.13 -14.12
CA LYS A 27 -7.42 -20.54 -13.91
C LYS A 27 -7.04 -20.93 -12.48
N LEU A 28 -5.80 -20.62 -12.10
CA LEU A 28 -5.29 -20.86 -10.75
C LEU A 28 -6.13 -20.18 -9.66
N ILE A 29 -6.56 -18.93 -9.88
CA ILE A 29 -7.40 -18.22 -8.91
C ILE A 29 -8.75 -18.92 -8.73
N ARG A 30 -9.40 -19.35 -9.82
CA ARG A 30 -10.71 -20.01 -9.75
C ARG A 30 -10.63 -21.38 -9.09
N GLU A 31 -9.60 -22.16 -9.44
CA GLU A 31 -9.34 -23.47 -8.80
C GLU A 31 -9.11 -23.27 -7.30
N ALA A 32 -8.24 -22.34 -6.91
CA ALA A 32 -7.99 -22.04 -5.49
C ALA A 32 -9.22 -21.52 -4.74
N LEU A 33 -10.11 -20.75 -5.37
CA LEU A 33 -11.38 -20.32 -4.77
C LEU A 33 -12.32 -21.51 -4.56
N ALA A 34 -12.46 -22.37 -5.56
CA ALA A 34 -13.33 -23.55 -5.51
C ALA A 34 -12.86 -24.56 -4.46
N GLU A 35 -11.56 -24.82 -4.40
CA GLU A 35 -10.96 -25.78 -3.46
C GLU A 35 -10.99 -25.31 -2.01
N SER A 36 -10.72 -24.03 -1.77
CA SER A 36 -10.58 -23.53 -0.40
C SER A 36 -11.88 -23.06 0.24
N GLY A 37 -12.89 -22.70 -0.56
CA GLY A 37 -14.11 -22.04 -0.07
C GLY A 37 -13.85 -20.69 0.63
N ALA A 38 -12.64 -20.16 0.55
CA ALA A 38 -12.24 -18.95 1.25
C ALA A 38 -12.76 -17.68 0.54
N ARG A 39 -13.03 -16.64 1.32
CA ARG A 39 -13.46 -15.33 0.78
C ARG A 39 -12.30 -14.57 0.14
N HIS A 40 -11.09 -14.85 0.61
CA HIS A 40 -9.87 -14.20 0.18
C HIS A 40 -8.80 -15.24 -0.13
N LEU A 41 -8.07 -15.02 -1.22
CA LEU A 41 -6.87 -15.79 -1.52
C LEU A 41 -5.63 -14.92 -1.35
N VAL A 42 -4.60 -15.48 -0.74
CA VAL A 42 -3.31 -14.83 -0.55
C VAL A 42 -2.23 -15.67 -1.22
N PHE A 43 -1.54 -15.09 -2.19
CA PHE A 43 -0.47 -15.76 -2.91
C PHE A 43 0.85 -15.07 -2.62
N ASP A 44 1.71 -15.72 -1.85
CA ASP A 44 3.05 -15.25 -1.52
C ASP A 44 4.06 -15.69 -2.58
N PHE A 45 4.99 -14.81 -2.94
CA PHE A 45 6.03 -15.08 -3.93
C PHE A 45 7.33 -14.33 -3.62
N LYS A 46 8.42 -14.73 -4.28
CA LYS A 46 9.72 -14.05 -4.14
C LYS A 46 9.63 -12.61 -4.63
N ALA A 47 10.28 -11.68 -3.94
CA ALA A 47 10.28 -10.26 -4.32
C ALA A 47 10.69 -10.03 -5.77
N VAL A 48 9.88 -9.27 -6.51
CA VAL A 48 10.15 -8.90 -7.91
C VAL A 48 10.39 -7.40 -8.01
N ALA A 49 11.34 -6.96 -8.83
CA ALA A 49 11.47 -5.54 -9.18
C ALA A 49 10.71 -5.29 -10.51
N PRO A 50 9.54 -4.62 -10.48
CA PRO A 50 8.78 -4.39 -11.71
C PRO A 50 9.49 -3.40 -12.63
N LYS A 51 9.71 -3.78 -13.89
CA LYS A 51 10.43 -2.95 -14.88
C LYS A 51 9.83 -1.54 -15.04
N LYS A 52 8.50 -1.41 -15.01
CA LYS A 52 7.79 -0.14 -15.16
C LYS A 52 7.43 0.53 -13.82
N GLY A 53 7.92 0.01 -12.70
CA GLY A 53 7.53 0.43 -11.35
C GLY A 53 6.13 -0.04 -10.93
N TYR A 54 5.46 -0.88 -11.71
CA TYR A 54 4.18 -1.49 -11.38
C TYR A 54 4.09 -2.89 -12.00
N VAL A 55 3.22 -3.74 -11.45
CA VAL A 55 2.96 -5.08 -12.00
C VAL A 55 1.72 -5.01 -12.88
N ASP A 56 1.87 -5.43 -14.14
CA ASP A 56 0.75 -5.52 -15.08
C ASP A 56 0.14 -6.92 -15.00
N ILE A 57 -1.11 -7.00 -14.53
CA ILE A 57 -1.81 -8.27 -14.31
C ILE A 57 -3.17 -8.23 -15.00
N LYS A 58 -3.41 -9.22 -15.85
CA LYS A 58 -4.69 -9.42 -16.55
C LYS A 58 -5.69 -10.16 -15.65
N MET A 59 -6.47 -9.41 -14.88
CA MET A 59 -7.53 -9.97 -14.04
C MET A 59 -8.85 -10.16 -14.81
N ASP A 60 -9.67 -11.10 -14.37
CA ASP A 60 -11.06 -11.24 -14.83
C ASP A 60 -11.94 -10.10 -14.30
N LYS A 61 -13.07 -9.89 -14.97
CA LYS A 61 -14.18 -9.14 -14.36
C LYS A 61 -14.68 -9.90 -13.14
N GLY A 62 -15.01 -9.19 -12.06
CA GLY A 62 -15.50 -9.81 -10.82
C GLY A 62 -14.43 -10.22 -9.80
N LEU A 63 -13.16 -9.84 -10.00
CA LEU A 63 -12.10 -10.03 -9.02
C LEU A 63 -11.43 -8.70 -8.68
N SER A 64 -11.22 -8.46 -7.39
CA SER A 64 -10.40 -7.37 -6.89
C SER A 64 -9.02 -7.91 -6.50
N LEU A 65 -7.95 -7.24 -6.94
CA LEU A 65 -6.59 -7.69 -6.69
C LEU A 65 -5.77 -6.56 -6.07
N ARG A 66 -5.16 -6.87 -4.93
CA ARG A 66 -4.17 -6.03 -4.26
C ARG A 66 -2.81 -6.73 -4.21
N LEU A 67 -1.76 -5.93 -4.21
CA LEU A 67 -0.38 -6.34 -4.12
C LEU A 67 0.18 -5.90 -2.77
N GLY A 68 0.71 -6.84 -2.00
CA GLY A 68 1.51 -6.54 -0.83
C GLY A 68 2.92 -6.16 -1.27
N TYR A 69 3.27 -4.89 -1.08
CA TYR A 69 4.60 -4.34 -1.31
C TYR A 69 5.37 -4.32 0.00
N TYR A 70 6.61 -4.82 -0.01
CA TYR A 70 7.45 -4.84 1.19
C TYR A 70 8.88 -4.41 0.89
N ALA A 71 9.51 -3.78 1.87
CA ALA A 71 10.91 -3.39 1.83
C ALA A 71 11.62 -3.74 3.13
N ALA A 72 12.87 -4.19 3.06
CA ALA A 72 13.74 -4.09 4.22
C ALA A 72 14.15 -2.63 4.41
N ARG A 73 14.42 -2.22 5.64
CA ARG A 73 14.82 -0.84 5.95
C ARG A 73 16.02 -0.36 5.12
N LYS A 74 17.01 -1.22 4.90
CA LYS A 74 18.21 -0.92 4.07
C LYS A 74 17.92 -0.69 2.57
N ASP A 75 16.77 -1.17 2.10
CA ASP A 75 16.35 -1.04 0.71
C ASP A 75 15.55 0.25 0.48
N VAL A 76 15.00 0.84 1.55
CA VAL A 76 14.31 2.13 1.52
C VAL A 76 15.36 3.25 1.61
N ARG A 77 15.45 4.07 0.56
CA ARG A 77 16.53 5.04 0.42
C ARG A 77 16.02 6.44 0.13
N VAL A 78 16.72 7.40 0.70
CA VAL A 78 16.66 8.82 0.38
C VAL A 78 17.98 9.18 -0.31
N PRO A 79 18.01 10.11 -1.30
CA PRO A 79 19.28 10.57 -1.86
C PRO A 79 20.24 11.06 -0.78
N ALA A 80 21.53 10.76 -0.94
CA ALA A 80 22.57 11.23 -0.03
C ALA A 80 22.57 12.77 -0.01
N GLY A 81 22.73 13.36 1.18
CA GLY A 81 22.72 14.82 1.34
C GLY A 81 21.36 15.49 1.13
N PHE A 82 20.26 14.72 1.03
CA PHE A 82 18.93 15.29 0.87
C PHE A 82 18.59 16.29 1.98
N LYS A 83 18.31 17.53 1.55
CA LYS A 83 17.74 18.59 2.36
C LYS A 83 16.34 18.93 1.82
N PRO A 84 15.30 18.92 2.67
CA PRO A 84 13.98 19.37 2.27
C PRO A 84 14.04 20.81 1.75
N LYS A 85 13.25 21.12 0.72
CA LYS A 85 13.13 22.48 0.23
C LYS A 85 12.57 23.38 1.33
N ALA A 86 13.12 24.58 1.50
CA ALA A 86 12.65 25.54 2.51
C ALA A 86 11.14 25.77 2.40
N GLY A 87 10.41 25.58 3.51
CA GLY A 87 8.95 25.64 3.57
C GLY A 87 8.23 24.32 3.29
N LEU A 88 8.93 23.23 2.98
CA LEU A 88 8.36 21.88 2.85
C LEU A 88 8.62 21.07 4.12
N GLU A 89 7.56 20.65 4.80
CA GLU A 89 7.66 20.03 6.13
C GLU A 89 6.70 18.84 6.27
N LEU A 90 7.03 17.93 7.19
CA LEU A 90 6.09 16.93 7.71
C LEU A 90 5.82 17.26 9.17
N LEU A 91 4.55 17.53 9.47
CA LEU A 91 4.10 17.91 10.81
C LEU A 91 3.24 16.80 11.37
N LYS A 92 3.61 16.29 12.54
CA LYS A 92 2.83 15.29 13.25
C LYS A 92 1.44 15.84 13.58
N VAL A 93 0.41 15.05 13.30
CA VAL A 93 -0.98 15.41 13.55
C VAL A 93 -1.23 15.47 15.05
N GLN A 94 -1.70 16.62 15.53
CA GLN A 94 -2.14 16.76 16.92
C GLN A 94 -3.54 16.20 17.12
N ALA A 95 -3.89 15.81 18.35
CA ALA A 95 -5.20 15.23 18.65
C ALA A 95 -6.37 16.13 18.17
N LYS A 96 -6.26 17.45 18.36
CA LYS A 96 -7.25 18.44 17.91
C LYS A 96 -7.39 18.52 16.38
N GLU A 97 -6.36 18.12 15.63
CA GLU A 97 -6.35 18.16 14.16
C GLU A 97 -6.78 16.83 13.53
N PHE A 98 -6.92 15.77 14.34
CA PHE A 98 -7.24 14.44 13.86
C PHE A 98 -8.55 14.38 13.04
N PRO A 99 -9.66 15.06 13.40
CA PRO A 99 -10.86 15.06 12.57
C PRO A 99 -10.62 15.63 11.17
N ALA A 100 -9.81 16.69 11.06
CA ALA A 100 -9.43 17.27 9.77
C ALA A 100 -8.51 16.36 8.98
N PHE A 101 -7.56 15.69 9.65
CA PHE A 101 -6.70 14.68 9.04
C PHE A 101 -7.50 13.51 8.48
N LYS A 102 -8.40 12.94 9.28
CA LYS A 102 -9.28 11.85 8.86
C LYS A 102 -10.13 12.24 7.65
N LYS A 103 -10.74 13.42 7.66
CA LYS A 103 -11.50 13.94 6.51
C LYS A 103 -10.64 14.02 5.25
N LEU A 104 -9.38 14.45 5.38
CA LEU A 104 -8.44 14.50 4.26
C LEU A 104 -8.05 13.09 3.76
N VAL A 105 -7.82 12.14 4.68
CA VAL A 105 -7.58 10.72 4.33
C VAL A 105 -8.75 10.16 3.54
N ASP A 106 -9.97 10.29 4.05
CA ASP A 106 -11.19 9.77 3.40
C ASP A 106 -11.39 10.41 2.02
N SER A 107 -11.22 11.73 1.92
CA SER A 107 -11.38 12.47 0.67
C SER A 107 -10.33 12.07 -0.37
N THR A 108 -9.05 11.95 0.02
CA THR A 108 -7.97 11.60 -0.89
C THR A 108 -8.04 10.13 -1.30
N LEU A 109 -8.43 9.24 -0.40
CA LEU A 109 -8.67 7.83 -0.73
C LEU A 109 -9.82 7.69 -1.74
N GLU A 110 -10.95 8.39 -1.55
CA GLU A 110 -12.06 8.34 -2.49
C GLU A 110 -11.66 8.95 -3.85
N LYS A 111 -11.11 10.17 -3.85
CA LYS A 111 -10.87 10.94 -5.08
C LYS A 111 -9.69 10.42 -5.90
N HIS A 112 -8.61 9.98 -5.25
CA HIS A 112 -7.34 9.68 -5.91
C HIS A 112 -6.96 8.20 -5.91
N TYR A 113 -7.76 7.36 -5.23
CA TYR A 113 -7.52 5.93 -5.20
C TYR A 113 -8.77 5.15 -5.59
N ARG A 114 -9.81 5.09 -4.76
CA ARG A 114 -10.99 4.25 -5.01
C ARG A 114 -11.79 4.69 -6.23
N GLY A 115 -12.08 5.98 -6.37
CA GLY A 115 -12.87 6.52 -7.47
C GLY A 115 -12.31 6.17 -8.85
N PRO A 116 -11.01 6.43 -9.12
CA PRO A 116 -10.37 6.09 -10.41
C PRO A 116 -10.33 4.61 -10.77
N ILE A 117 -10.52 3.70 -9.81
CA ILE A 117 -10.50 2.24 -10.04
C ILE A 117 -11.76 1.56 -9.49
N LYS A 118 -12.88 2.29 -9.40
CA LYS A 118 -14.09 1.84 -8.71
C LYS A 118 -14.64 0.53 -9.26
N GLU A 119 -14.55 0.29 -10.56
CA GLU A 119 -15.00 -0.96 -11.19
C GLU A 119 -14.15 -2.19 -10.84
N HIS A 120 -13.03 -1.99 -10.13
CA HIS A 120 -12.11 -3.04 -9.72
C HIS A 120 -12.01 -3.19 -8.19
N VAL A 121 -12.69 -2.32 -7.45
CA VAL A 121 -12.66 -2.30 -5.99
C VAL A 121 -13.86 -3.08 -5.46
N SER A 122 -13.62 -4.11 -4.65
CA SER A 122 -14.69 -4.88 -4.01
C SER A 122 -15.47 -4.03 -3.00
N ARG A 123 -16.74 -4.41 -2.75
CA ARG A 123 -17.53 -3.82 -1.65
C ARG A 123 -16.83 -4.03 -0.30
N GLU A 124 -16.18 -5.18 -0.13
CA GLU A 124 -15.42 -5.50 1.08
C GLU A 124 -14.21 -4.59 1.29
N PHE A 125 -13.47 -4.27 0.22
CA PHE A 125 -12.38 -3.30 0.29
C PHE A 125 -12.89 -1.93 0.72
N THR A 126 -14.00 -1.48 0.14
CA THR A 126 -14.63 -0.21 0.51
C THR A 126 -15.02 -0.19 2.00
N ARG A 127 -15.67 -1.26 2.47
CA ARG A 127 -16.07 -1.41 3.87
C ARG A 127 -14.88 -1.46 4.82
N SER A 128 -13.86 -2.26 4.50
CA SER A 128 -12.66 -2.43 5.33
C SER A 128 -11.81 -1.17 5.37
N SER A 129 -11.67 -0.44 4.25
CA SER A 129 -10.96 0.84 4.21
C SER A 129 -11.66 1.90 5.06
N LYS A 130 -12.99 1.98 4.98
CA LYS A 130 -13.79 2.85 5.84
C LYS A 130 -13.63 2.48 7.31
N LYS A 131 -13.74 1.19 7.65
CA LYS A 131 -13.53 0.69 9.02
C LYS A 131 -12.13 1.03 9.53
N PHE A 132 -11.09 0.91 8.70
CA PHE A 132 -9.73 1.32 9.06
C PHE A 132 -9.66 2.81 9.41
N SER A 133 -10.21 3.67 8.55
CA SER A 133 -10.28 5.12 8.78
C SER A 133 -11.02 5.45 10.10
N ASP A 134 -12.14 4.79 10.33
CA ASP A 134 -13.02 5.06 11.48
C ASP A 134 -12.46 4.51 12.80
N THR A 135 -11.68 3.43 12.78
CA THR A 135 -11.31 2.70 14.02
C THR A 135 -9.82 2.62 14.31
N ARG A 136 -8.95 2.65 13.30
CA ARG A 136 -7.51 2.40 13.44
C ARG A 136 -6.64 3.59 13.06
N LEU A 137 -7.15 4.53 12.26
CA LEU A 137 -6.38 5.69 11.82
C LEU A 137 -5.88 6.55 12.99
N LYS A 138 -6.64 6.64 14.08
CA LYS A 138 -6.25 7.36 15.30
C LYS A 138 -5.01 6.76 16.00
N ASP A 139 -4.76 5.47 15.80
CA ASP A 139 -3.63 4.74 16.39
C ASP A 139 -2.39 4.77 15.48
N CYS A 140 -2.49 5.42 14.31
CA CYS A 140 -1.39 5.56 13.37
C CYS A 140 -0.48 6.73 13.76
N ASP A 141 0.80 6.63 13.38
CA ASP A 141 1.68 7.79 13.29
C ASP A 141 1.29 8.58 12.03
N ASN A 142 0.59 9.69 12.27
CA ASN A 142 -0.04 10.52 11.26
C ASN A 142 0.72 11.84 11.10
N ALA A 143 0.98 12.25 9.86
CA ALA A 143 1.63 13.51 9.54
C ALA A 143 0.97 14.22 8.36
N PHE A 144 0.81 15.54 8.47
CA PHE A 144 0.53 16.41 7.33
C PHE A 144 1.81 16.74 6.59
N LEU A 145 1.80 16.67 5.25
CA LEU A 145 2.81 17.30 4.43
C LEU A 145 2.38 18.74 4.15
N THR A 146 3.22 19.70 4.50
CA THR A 146 2.94 21.13 4.29
C THR A 146 3.94 21.76 3.32
N TRP A 147 3.47 22.72 2.52
CA TRP A 147 4.30 23.58 1.68
C TRP A 147 3.89 25.03 1.91
N LYS A 148 4.82 25.84 2.45
CA LYS A 148 4.58 27.24 2.81
C LYS A 148 3.30 27.42 3.65
N GLY A 149 3.12 26.55 4.65
CA GLY A 149 1.95 26.55 5.55
C GLY A 149 0.69 25.87 5.00
N ALA A 150 0.58 25.61 3.69
CA ALA A 150 -0.56 24.91 3.10
C ALA A 150 -0.41 23.39 3.21
N ARG A 151 -1.49 22.67 3.54
CA ARG A 151 -1.52 21.19 3.54
C ARG A 151 -1.56 20.67 2.10
N VAL A 152 -0.52 19.99 1.68
CA VAL A 152 -0.32 19.50 0.30
C VAL A 152 -0.13 17.99 0.24
N GLY A 153 -0.37 17.29 1.34
CA GLY A 153 -0.27 15.84 1.40
C GLY A 153 -0.42 15.32 2.82
N LEU A 154 -0.24 14.01 2.96
CA LEU A 154 -0.34 13.31 4.22
C LEU A 154 0.43 11.99 4.19
N LEU A 155 0.75 11.50 5.38
CA LEU A 155 1.25 10.16 5.63
C LEU A 155 0.56 9.58 6.86
N ALA A 156 0.10 8.34 6.76
CA ALA A 156 -0.40 7.55 7.88
C ALA A 156 0.30 6.19 7.90
N SER A 157 0.93 5.85 9.02
CA SER A 157 1.61 4.56 9.19
C SER A 157 1.29 3.93 10.53
N ILE A 158 1.25 2.61 10.60
CA ILE A 158 0.91 1.86 11.81
C ILE A 158 1.84 0.67 11.96
N ASP A 159 2.15 0.32 13.20
CA ASP A 159 2.86 -0.92 13.46
C ASP A 159 1.97 -2.13 13.27
N TRP A 160 2.47 -3.10 12.52
CA TRP A 160 1.69 -4.23 12.06
C TRP A 160 2.54 -5.49 11.96
N LYS A 161 1.92 -6.65 12.14
CA LYS A 161 2.56 -7.95 11.83
C LYS A 161 2.54 -8.16 10.32
N LEU A 162 3.69 -7.95 9.67
CA LEU A 162 3.85 -8.08 8.23
C LEU A 162 4.00 -9.55 7.79
N GLN A 163 4.21 -9.78 6.50
CA GLN A 163 4.49 -11.11 5.97
C GLN A 163 5.62 -11.80 6.75
N GLY A 164 5.38 -13.03 7.20
CA GLY A 164 6.29 -13.77 8.09
C GLY A 164 6.08 -13.50 9.59
N GLY A 165 5.04 -12.76 9.98
CA GLY A 165 4.61 -12.58 11.38
C GLY A 165 5.46 -11.60 12.19
N LYS A 166 6.52 -11.04 11.60
CA LYS A 166 7.40 -10.06 12.26
C LYS A 166 6.75 -8.69 12.29
N LEU A 167 6.92 -7.99 13.41
CA LEU A 167 6.48 -6.61 13.56
C LEU A 167 7.26 -5.70 12.59
N GLY A 168 6.54 -4.81 11.91
CA GLY A 168 7.10 -3.79 11.04
C GLY A 168 6.11 -2.64 10.89
N THR A 169 6.43 -1.70 10.01
CA THR A 169 5.57 -0.53 9.76
C THR A 169 4.79 -0.70 8.48
N LEU A 170 3.46 -0.69 8.57
CA LEU A 170 2.54 -0.64 7.44
C LEU A 170 2.23 0.81 7.11
N VAL A 171 2.49 1.23 5.87
CA VAL A 171 2.00 2.50 5.34
C VAL A 171 0.52 2.30 5.00
N GLY A 172 -0.36 2.89 5.80
CA GLY A 172 -1.80 2.79 5.61
C GLY A 172 -2.30 3.73 4.52
N TRP A 173 -1.70 4.93 4.42
CA TRP A 173 -2.03 5.89 3.38
C TRP A 173 -0.89 6.89 3.19
N ALA A 174 -0.57 7.22 1.94
CA ALA A 174 0.40 8.26 1.58
C ALA A 174 -0.12 9.02 0.36
N PHE A 175 -0.14 10.35 0.43
CA PHE A 175 -0.64 11.18 -0.65
C PHE A 175 0.13 12.49 -0.75
N ILE A 176 0.49 12.87 -1.98
CA ILE A 176 1.12 14.15 -2.33
C ILE A 176 0.24 14.78 -3.40
N ASP A 177 -0.13 16.06 -3.22
CA ASP A 177 -1.01 16.77 -4.15
C ASP A 177 -0.41 16.77 -5.57
N PRO A 178 -1.13 16.23 -6.58
CA PRO A 178 -0.65 16.21 -7.95
C PRO A 178 -0.48 17.60 -8.57
N LYS A 179 -1.05 18.66 -7.99
CA LYS A 179 -0.86 20.04 -8.45
C LYS A 179 0.52 20.61 -8.15
N LEU A 180 1.29 20.00 -7.25
CA LEU A 180 2.67 20.40 -7.01
C LEU A 180 3.53 20.15 -8.24
N SER A 181 4.54 20.99 -8.45
CA SER A 181 5.50 20.80 -9.54
C SER A 181 6.25 19.46 -9.40
N PRO A 182 6.69 18.83 -10.50
CA PRO A 182 7.40 17.55 -10.45
C PRO A 182 8.58 17.53 -9.48
N ALA A 183 9.39 18.59 -9.48
CA ALA A 183 10.52 18.72 -8.56
C ALA A 183 10.10 18.80 -7.08
N LEU A 184 8.99 19.49 -6.79
CA LEU A 184 8.48 19.60 -5.43
C LEU A 184 7.85 18.29 -4.94
N ARG A 185 7.15 17.56 -5.82
CA ARG A 185 6.64 16.21 -5.51
C ARG A 185 7.76 15.23 -5.21
N GLU A 186 8.85 15.30 -5.96
CA GLU A 186 10.02 14.46 -5.71
C GLU A 186 10.67 14.80 -4.35
N ASN A 187 10.79 16.09 -4.03
CA ASN A 187 11.28 16.53 -2.72
C ASN A 187 10.36 16.06 -1.57
N ALA A 188 9.04 16.16 -1.75
CA ALA A 188 8.03 15.69 -0.81
C ALA A 188 8.08 14.18 -0.59
N LYS A 189 8.26 13.40 -1.66
CA LYS A 189 8.46 11.95 -1.59
C LYS A 189 9.68 11.62 -0.73
N HIS A 190 10.82 12.26 -0.99
CA HIS A 190 12.04 12.03 -0.18
C HIS A 190 11.86 12.43 1.28
N LEU A 191 11.10 13.50 1.56
CA LEU A 191 10.77 13.89 2.92
C LEU A 191 9.89 12.84 3.63
N MET A 192 8.87 12.29 2.95
CA MET A 192 8.06 11.18 3.46
C MET A 192 8.89 9.92 3.72
N VAL A 193 9.81 9.58 2.82
CA VAL A 193 10.71 8.43 3.02
C VAL A 193 11.63 8.66 4.22
N LYS A 194 12.17 9.87 4.38
CA LYS A 194 12.99 10.23 5.54
C LYS A 194 12.20 10.10 6.84
N TRP A 195 10.94 10.52 6.85
CA TRP A 195 10.04 10.33 8.00
C TRP A 195 9.77 8.86 8.28
N LEU A 196 9.41 8.06 7.27
CA LEU A 196 9.19 6.62 7.43
C LEU A 196 10.43 5.92 7.99
N LEU A 197 11.63 6.31 7.56
CA LEU A 197 12.86 5.80 8.13
C LEU A 197 13.02 6.26 9.58
N ALA A 198 12.81 7.53 9.92
CA ALA A 198 12.98 8.01 11.29
C ALA A 198 11.99 7.39 12.29
N HIS A 199 10.75 7.15 11.88
CA HIS A 199 9.65 6.77 12.78
C HIS A 199 9.25 5.29 12.68
N GLY A 200 9.51 4.64 11.55
CA GLY A 200 9.14 3.24 11.36
C GLY A 200 10.19 2.25 11.86
N ARG A 201 9.75 1.01 12.07
CA ARG A 201 10.55 -0.09 12.61
C ARG A 201 10.55 -1.33 11.73
N GLY A 202 11.61 -2.12 11.86
CA GLY A 202 11.72 -3.42 11.20
C GLY A 202 11.63 -3.31 9.67
N ARG A 203 10.70 -4.08 9.09
CA ARG A 203 10.38 -4.02 7.65
C ARG A 203 9.24 -3.05 7.41
N PHE A 204 9.18 -2.53 6.19
CA PHE A 204 8.06 -1.71 5.73
C PHE A 204 7.12 -2.52 4.85
N GLY A 205 5.82 -2.22 4.91
CA GLY A 205 4.78 -2.80 4.08
C GLY A 205 3.81 -1.76 3.55
N SER A 206 3.18 -2.04 2.41
CA SER A 206 1.98 -1.37 1.92
C SER A 206 1.13 -2.35 1.12
N ALA A 207 -0.14 -2.05 0.90
CA ALA A 207 -1.04 -2.86 0.09
C ALA A 207 -1.69 -2.00 -1.00
N GLU A 208 -1.29 -2.24 -2.26
CA GLU A 208 -1.69 -1.42 -3.40
C GLU A 208 -2.61 -2.18 -4.34
N HIS A 209 -3.67 -1.54 -4.82
CA HIS A 209 -4.54 -2.16 -5.81
C HIS A 209 -3.81 -2.30 -7.15
N ALA A 210 -4.00 -3.43 -7.84
CA ALA A 210 -3.32 -3.74 -9.10
C ALA A 210 -3.55 -2.72 -10.21
N LYS A 211 -4.66 -1.99 -10.14
CA LYS A 211 -5.03 -0.93 -11.09
C LYS A 211 -4.54 0.47 -10.69
N SER A 212 -4.05 0.64 -9.46
CA SER A 212 -3.45 1.91 -9.01
C SER A 212 -1.97 1.96 -9.41
N HIS A 213 -1.69 2.17 -10.70
CA HIS A 213 -0.30 2.22 -11.19
C HIS A 213 0.51 3.34 -10.54
N TRP A 214 -0.13 4.45 -10.17
CA TRP A 214 0.56 5.60 -9.59
C TRP A 214 1.11 5.30 -8.19
N THR A 215 0.32 4.65 -7.32
CA THR A 215 0.79 4.26 -5.99
C THR A 215 1.82 3.15 -6.06
N GLN A 216 1.64 2.17 -6.97
CA GLN A 216 2.65 1.14 -7.21
C GLN A 216 4.00 1.74 -7.63
N LYS A 217 3.99 2.75 -8.53
CA LYS A 217 5.19 3.47 -8.96
C LYS A 217 5.84 4.22 -7.80
N PHE A 218 5.03 4.88 -6.96
CA PHE A 218 5.53 5.55 -5.75
C PHE A 218 6.31 4.57 -4.86
N PHE A 219 5.69 3.46 -4.45
CA PHE A 219 6.32 2.48 -3.56
C PHE A 219 7.53 1.79 -4.19
N SER A 220 7.44 1.43 -5.48
CA SER A 220 8.58 0.85 -6.22
C SER A 220 9.76 1.80 -6.28
N SER A 221 9.51 3.11 -6.48
CA SER A 221 10.57 4.12 -6.58
C SER A 221 11.35 4.34 -5.28
N ILE A 222 10.79 3.92 -4.15
CA ILE A 222 11.40 4.07 -2.82
C ILE A 222 11.88 2.72 -2.24
N GLY A 223 11.96 1.68 -3.09
CA GLY A 223 12.60 0.40 -2.75
C GLY A 223 11.65 -0.73 -2.34
N PHE A 224 10.33 -0.50 -2.32
CA PHE A 224 9.38 -1.57 -2.04
C PHE A 224 9.22 -2.49 -3.24
N LYS A 225 9.06 -3.78 -2.97
CA LYS A 225 8.88 -4.81 -4.00
C LYS A 225 7.61 -5.62 -3.71
N PRO A 226 6.78 -5.92 -4.71
CA PRO A 226 5.66 -6.82 -4.55
C PRO A 226 6.16 -8.24 -4.19
N GLN A 227 5.55 -8.83 -3.16
CA GLN A 227 5.85 -10.19 -2.67
C GLN A 227 4.57 -10.99 -2.35
N ARG A 228 3.41 -10.39 -2.60
CA ARG A 228 2.11 -10.96 -2.24
C ARG A 228 1.02 -10.45 -3.18
N TYR A 229 0.13 -11.34 -3.57
CA TYR A 229 -1.18 -11.00 -4.11
C TYR A 229 -2.26 -11.28 -3.06
N ILE A 230 -3.26 -10.41 -2.99
CA ILE A 230 -4.45 -10.55 -2.17
C ILE A 230 -5.63 -10.42 -3.13
N VAL A 231 -6.30 -11.54 -3.38
CA VAL A 231 -7.44 -11.64 -4.31
C VAL A 231 -8.73 -11.74 -3.51
N GLU A 232 -9.72 -10.99 -3.96
CA GLU A 232 -11.08 -11.00 -3.40
C GLU A 232 -12.08 -11.18 -4.54
N ALA A 233 -13.07 -12.04 -4.36
CA ALA A 233 -14.23 -12.06 -5.24
C ALA A 233 -15.04 -10.76 -5.04
N MET A 234 -15.51 -10.16 -6.14
CA MET A 234 -16.32 -8.92 -6.13
C MET A 234 -17.81 -9.19 -6.04
#